data_AF-A0A016SXA1-F1
#
_entry.id   AF-A0A016SXA1-F1
#
_cell.length_a   1.000
_cell.length_b   1.000
_cell.length_c   1.000
_cell.angle_alpha   90.00
_cell.angle_beta   90.00
_cell.angle_gamma   90.00
#
_symmetry.space_group_name_H-M   'P 1'
#
loop_
_entity.id
_entity.type
_entity.pdbx_description
1 polymer ?
#
loop_
_entity_poly.entity_id
_entity_poly.type
_entity_poly.pdbx_seq_one_letter_code
_entity_poly.pdbx_strand_id
1 'polypeptide(L)'
;MLVIAIAIAALYISSEAKIFHEISPHAARPFYYKVSGRAYRKYIAIATMENTPIKVMRKKSLEWAKKHGVKAEMEKFYKEQAEESEKREKKIIALLENAAKAYRKYLTLFDDNKTARQIAQDEQKLHNERPKEYYLFKYVDQMLELL
;
A
#
# COMPACT_ATOMS: atom_id res chain seq x y z
N MET A 1 -22.26 7.96 0.45
CA MET A 1 -21.81 7.77 1.86
C MET A 1 -21.67 6.31 2.30
N LEU A 2 -22.31 5.33 1.65
CA LEU A 2 -22.18 3.90 2.00
C LEU A 2 -20.83 3.26 1.63
N VAL A 3 -20.19 3.69 0.53
CA VAL A 3 -18.99 3.03 -0.01
C VAL A 3 -17.75 3.21 0.89
N ILE A 4 -17.59 4.39 1.51
CA ILE A 4 -16.45 4.67 2.43
C ILE A 4 -16.64 3.92 3.77
N ALA A 5 -17.88 3.78 4.24
CA ALA A 5 -18.17 3.03 5.45
C ALA A 5 -17.91 1.52 5.28
N ILE A 6 -18.17 0.98 4.08
CA ILE A 6 -17.88 -0.43 3.74
C ILE A 6 -16.37 -0.69 3.71
N ALA A 7 -15.55 0.24 3.20
CA ALA A 7 -14.10 0.09 3.21
C ALA A 7 -13.49 0.09 4.63
N ILE A 8 -14.03 0.91 5.54
CA ILE A 8 -13.56 0.96 6.94
C ILE A 8 -14.09 -0.25 7.74
N ALA A 9 -15.33 -0.68 7.52
CA ALA A 9 -15.88 -1.88 8.16
C ALA A 9 -15.20 -3.17 7.68
N ALA A 10 -14.83 -3.27 6.40
CA ALA A 10 -14.08 -4.40 5.86
C ALA A 10 -12.66 -4.51 6.44
N LEU A 11 -12.04 -3.40 6.87
CA LEU A 11 -10.76 -3.42 7.60
C LEU A 11 -10.89 -4.03 9.01
N TYR A 12 -12.09 -4.01 9.61
CA TYR A 12 -12.35 -4.54 10.95
C TYR A 12 -12.93 -5.96 10.98
N ILE A 13 -13.44 -6.49 9.86
CA ILE A 13 -14.15 -7.79 9.81
C ILE A 13 -13.22 -9.01 9.62
N SER A 14 -11.93 -8.84 9.34
CA SER A 14 -10.99 -9.96 9.20
C SER A 14 -10.09 -10.13 10.43
N SER A 15 -10.64 -10.60 11.55
CA SER A 15 -9.89 -10.84 12.79
C SER A 15 -9.07 -12.14 12.82
N GLU A 16 -8.95 -12.89 11.70
CA GLU A 16 -8.16 -14.14 11.66
C GLU A 16 -7.10 -14.21 10.54
N ALA A 17 -7.21 -13.42 9.48
CA ALA A 17 -6.20 -13.42 8.44
C ALA A 17 -4.95 -12.67 8.92
N LYS A 18 -3.84 -13.39 9.11
CA LYS A 18 -2.55 -12.74 9.29
C LYS A 18 -2.24 -11.97 8.00
N ILE A 19 -2.35 -10.64 8.06
CA ILE A 19 -1.93 -9.74 6.99
C ILE A 19 -0.47 -10.09 6.67
N PHE A 20 -0.24 -10.57 5.46
CA PHE A 20 1.12 -10.70 4.94
C PHE A 20 1.32 -9.55 3.99
N HIS A 21 2.44 -8.86 4.15
CA HIS A 21 2.80 -7.84 3.19
C HIS A 21 3.52 -8.48 2.02
N GLU A 22 3.02 -8.16 0.82
CA GLU A 22 3.66 -8.52 -0.42
C GLU A 22 5.01 -7.82 -0.50
N ILE A 23 6.03 -8.57 -0.91
CA ILE A 23 7.35 -8.01 -1.14
C ILE A 23 7.27 -7.29 -2.47
N SER A 24 7.54 -5.98 -2.46
CA SER A 24 7.51 -5.18 -3.68
C SER A 24 8.32 -5.86 -4.80
N PRO A 25 7.78 -5.91 -6.03
CA PRO A 25 8.53 -6.40 -7.19
C PRO A 25 9.76 -5.53 -7.48
N HIS A 26 9.77 -4.28 -7.00
CA HIS A 26 10.89 -3.36 -7.12
C HIS A 26 11.89 -3.43 -5.95
N ALA A 27 11.61 -4.21 -4.90
CA ALA A 27 12.53 -4.33 -3.76
C ALA A 27 13.80 -5.08 -4.19
N ALA A 28 14.94 -4.39 -4.13
CA ALA A 28 16.24 -4.96 -4.43
C ALA A 28 16.49 -6.21 -3.58
N ARG A 29 16.89 -7.31 -4.24
CA ARG A 29 17.18 -8.57 -3.56
C ARG A 29 18.66 -8.58 -3.13
N PRO A 30 18.98 -8.55 -1.82
CA PRO A 30 20.35 -8.33 -1.34
C PRO A 30 21.32 -9.48 -1.67
N PHE A 31 20.79 -10.62 -2.10
CA PHE A 31 21.55 -11.81 -2.51
C PHE A 31 21.78 -11.91 -4.02
N TYR A 32 21.26 -10.98 -4.84
CA TYR A 32 21.35 -11.03 -6.31
C TYR A 32 22.80 -11.21 -6.80
N TYR A 33 23.73 -10.39 -6.31
CA TYR A 33 25.14 -10.42 -6.72
C TYR A 33 25.93 -11.62 -6.16
N LYS A 34 25.35 -12.38 -5.22
CA LYS A 34 26.01 -13.50 -4.55
C LYS A 34 25.66 -14.85 -5.16
N VAL A 35 24.73 -14.89 -6.12
CA VAL A 35 24.28 -16.12 -6.77
C VAL A 35 24.45 -16.02 -8.28
N SER A 36 24.60 -17.18 -8.95
CA SER A 36 24.64 -17.20 -10.41
C SER A 36 23.30 -16.72 -11.00
N GLY A 37 23.33 -16.14 -12.21
CA GLY A 37 22.09 -15.75 -12.90
C GLY A 37 21.10 -16.92 -13.10
N ARG A 38 21.60 -18.15 -13.25
CA ARG A 38 20.76 -19.37 -13.28
C ARG A 38 20.09 -19.63 -11.94
N ALA A 39 20.81 -19.48 -10.83
CA ALA A 39 20.24 -19.62 -9.50
C ALA A 39 19.20 -18.53 -9.23
N TYR A 40 19.48 -17.29 -9.63
CA TYR A 40 18.53 -16.17 -9.50
C TYR A 40 17.23 -16.41 -10.29
N ARG A 41 17.31 -16.88 -11.55
CA ARG A 41 16.11 -17.26 -12.32
C ARG A 41 15.26 -18.31 -11.62
N LYS A 42 15.89 -19.30 -10.97
CA LYS A 42 15.16 -20.29 -10.17
C LYS A 42 14.48 -19.66 -8.95
N TYR A 43 15.13 -18.72 -8.29
CA TYR A 43 14.49 -17.96 -7.22
C TYR A 43 13.27 -17.18 -7.71
N ILE A 44 13.39 -16.45 -8.83
CA ILE A 44 12.26 -15.70 -9.41
C ILE A 44 11.09 -16.64 -9.71
N ALA A 45 11.34 -17.80 -10.35
CA ALA A 45 10.29 -18.79 -10.61
C ALA A 45 9.60 -19.29 -9.33
N ILE A 46 10.29 -19.35 -8.19
CA ILE A 46 9.67 -19.67 -6.88
C ILE A 46 8.88 -18.48 -6.35
N ALA A 47 9.42 -17.26 -6.48
CA ALA A 47 8.85 -16.03 -5.95
C ALA A 47 7.62 -15.53 -6.73
N THR A 48 7.33 -16.08 -7.91
CA THR A 48 6.18 -15.71 -8.76
C THR A 48 5.21 -16.89 -8.99
N MET A 49 5.23 -17.93 -8.15
CA MET A 49 4.28 -19.05 -8.25
C MET A 49 2.86 -18.63 -7.84
N GLU A 50 2.02 -18.29 -8.82
CA GLU A 50 0.65 -17.79 -8.60
C GLU A 50 -0.25 -18.78 -7.85
N ASN A 51 -0.14 -20.08 -8.15
CA ASN A 51 -0.98 -21.13 -7.56
C ASN A 51 -0.40 -21.74 -6.27
N THR A 52 0.56 -21.06 -5.61
CA THR A 52 1.20 -21.58 -4.40
C THR A 52 0.94 -20.66 -3.21
N PRO A 53 0.53 -21.18 -2.04
CA PRO A 53 0.40 -20.35 -0.85
C PRO A 53 1.71 -19.62 -0.52
N ILE A 54 1.64 -18.33 -0.19
CA ILE A 54 2.82 -17.49 0.09
C ILE A 54 3.74 -18.09 1.16
N LYS A 55 3.17 -18.73 2.19
CA LYS A 55 3.93 -19.44 3.23
C LYS A 55 4.79 -20.56 2.62
N VAL A 56 4.26 -21.29 1.65
CA VAL A 56 4.98 -22.33 0.91
C VAL A 56 6.03 -21.72 -0.01
N MET A 57 5.73 -20.63 -0.71
CA MET A 57 6.72 -19.90 -1.54
C MET A 57 7.91 -19.40 -0.72
N ARG A 58 7.65 -18.83 0.47
CA ARG A 58 8.70 -18.37 1.41
C ARG A 58 9.54 -19.54 1.92
N LYS A 59 8.92 -20.68 2.25
CA LYS A 59 9.65 -21.89 2.65
C LYS A 59 10.57 -22.39 1.53
N LYS A 60 10.04 -22.54 0.30
CA LYS A 60 10.84 -22.92 -0.88
C LYS A 60 11.97 -21.93 -1.16
N SER A 61 11.72 -20.64 -0.98
CA SER A 61 12.72 -19.59 -1.14
C SER A 61 13.85 -19.72 -0.11
N LEU A 62 13.52 -19.99 1.17
CA LEU A 62 14.52 -20.23 2.22
C LEU A 62 15.34 -21.50 2.00
N GLU A 63 14.71 -22.56 1.51
CA GLU A 63 15.41 -23.80 1.10
C GLU A 63 16.37 -23.53 -0.06
N TRP A 64 15.94 -22.78 -1.07
CA TRP A 64 16.79 -22.29 -2.16
C TRP A 64 17.96 -21.45 -1.61
N ALA A 65 17.69 -20.51 -0.70
CA ALA A 65 18.72 -19.64 -0.14
C ALA A 65 19.75 -20.42 0.68
N LYS A 66 19.31 -21.44 1.44
CA LYS A 66 20.19 -22.38 2.14
C LYS A 66 21.13 -23.11 1.18
N LYS A 67 20.60 -23.62 0.05
CA LYS A 67 21.39 -24.31 -0.98
C LYS A 67 22.44 -23.41 -1.63
N HIS A 68 22.20 -22.11 -1.66
CA HIS A 68 23.07 -21.13 -2.31
C HIS A 68 23.89 -20.27 -1.33
N GLY A 69 23.89 -20.59 -0.03
CA GLY A 69 24.71 -19.89 0.96
C GLY A 69 24.25 -18.45 1.27
N VAL A 70 23.00 -18.10 0.96
CA VAL A 70 22.44 -16.74 1.13
C VAL A 70 21.22 -16.72 2.07
N LYS A 71 21.12 -17.72 2.94
CA LYS A 71 19.98 -17.89 3.85
C LYS A 71 19.84 -16.71 4.82
N ALA A 72 20.94 -16.26 5.42
CA ALA A 72 20.92 -15.17 6.39
C ALA A 72 20.45 -13.85 5.76
N GLU A 73 20.89 -13.56 4.53
CA GLU A 73 20.47 -12.39 3.76
C GLU A 73 18.99 -12.46 3.39
N MET A 74 18.47 -13.64 3.04
CA MET A 74 17.05 -13.81 2.75
C MET A 74 16.18 -13.66 4.01
N GLU A 75 16.59 -14.20 5.15
CA GLU A 75 15.88 -14.03 6.42
C GLU A 75 15.86 -12.56 6.85
N LYS A 76 17.01 -11.87 6.75
CA LYS A 76 17.10 -10.43 7.00
C LYS A 76 16.19 -9.64 6.06
N PHE A 77 16.22 -9.94 4.76
CA PHE A 77 15.36 -9.31 3.77
C PHE A 77 13.88 -9.46 4.10
N TYR A 78 13.43 -10.66 4.46
CA TYR A 78 12.03 -10.88 4.84
C TYR A 78 11.62 -10.13 6.10
N LYS A 79 12.52 -10.00 7.08
CA LYS A 79 12.28 -9.21 8.28
C LYS A 79 12.14 -7.72 7.94
N GLU A 80 13.07 -7.16 7.17
CA GLU A 80 13.04 -5.75 6.75
C GLU A 80 11.77 -5.44 5.95
N GLN A 81 11.39 -6.30 5.01
CA GLN A 81 10.16 -6.12 4.22
C GLN A 81 8.90 -6.18 5.08
N ALA A 82 8.86 -7.01 6.13
CA ALA A 82 7.74 -7.02 7.07
C ALA A 82 7.65 -5.70 7.83
N GLU A 83 8.76 -5.22 8.40
CA GLU A 83 8.81 -3.96 9.16
C GLU A 83 8.47 -2.73 8.29
N GLU A 84 9.00 -2.66 7.07
CA GLU A 84 8.71 -1.58 6.11
C GLU A 84 7.22 -1.55 5.74
N SER A 85 6.63 -2.73 5.61
CA SER A 85 5.25 -2.82 5.18
C SER A 85 4.26 -2.52 6.30
N GLU A 86 4.55 -2.92 7.54
CA GLU A 86 3.78 -2.49 8.71
C GLU A 86 3.82 -0.95 8.87
N LYS A 87 5.00 -0.34 8.65
CA LYS A 87 5.14 1.13 8.66
C LYS A 87 4.34 1.78 7.53
N ARG A 88 4.34 1.17 6.34
CA ARG A 88 3.59 1.67 5.18
C ARG A 88 2.09 1.56 5.40
N GLU A 89 1.62 0.43 5.92
CA GLU A 89 0.21 0.19 6.26
C GLU A 89 -0.31 1.28 7.20
N LYS A 90 0.38 1.51 8.32
CA LYS A 90 0.02 2.58 9.27
C LYS A 90 -0.09 3.95 8.61
N LYS A 91 0.83 4.28 7.69
CA LYS A 91 0.79 5.54 6.93
C LYS A 91 -0.39 5.61 5.96
N ILE A 92 -0.73 4.50 5.29
CA ILE A 92 -1.87 4.42 4.38
C ILE A 92 -3.18 4.57 5.15
N ILE A 93 -3.35 3.84 6.25
CA ILE A 93 -4.54 3.93 7.10
C ILE A 93 -4.72 5.37 7.60
N ALA A 94 -3.67 5.99 8.15
CA ALA A 94 -3.74 7.37 8.61
C ALA A 94 -4.10 8.35 7.48
N LEU A 95 -3.55 8.16 6.27
CA LEU A 95 -3.88 8.98 5.11
C LEU A 95 -5.36 8.82 4.72
N LEU A 96 -5.89 7.59 4.70
CA LEU A 96 -7.29 7.32 4.37
C LEU A 96 -8.25 7.97 5.38
N GLU A 97 -7.96 7.84 6.68
CA GLU A 97 -8.76 8.47 7.73
C GLU A 97 -8.74 10.00 7.64
N ASN A 98 -7.58 10.59 7.38
CA ASN A 98 -7.44 12.03 7.22
C ASN A 98 -8.06 12.54 5.92
N ALA A 99 -7.99 11.77 4.84
CA ALA A 99 -8.64 12.09 3.57
C ALA A 99 -10.16 12.11 3.70
N ALA A 100 -10.75 11.15 4.42
CA ALA A 100 -12.19 11.17 4.71
C ALA A 100 -12.61 12.44 5.48
N LYS A 101 -11.80 12.87 6.47
CA LYS A 101 -12.04 14.13 7.19
C LYS A 101 -11.87 15.36 6.30
N ALA A 102 -10.83 15.37 5.45
CA ALA A 102 -10.57 16.46 4.52
C ALA A 102 -11.69 16.60 3.48
N TYR A 103 -12.21 15.49 2.96
CA TYR A 103 -13.34 15.47 2.04
C TYR A 103 -14.60 16.05 2.68
N ARG A 104 -14.90 15.73 3.94
CA ARG A 104 -16.01 16.38 4.65
C ARG A 104 -15.83 17.89 4.78
N LYS A 105 -14.60 18.36 5.07
CA LYS A 105 -14.27 19.80 5.08
C LYS A 105 -14.42 20.41 3.68
N TYR A 106 -14.02 19.70 2.63
CA TYR A 106 -14.19 20.12 1.24
C TYR A 106 -15.66 20.34 0.89
N LEU A 107 -16.56 19.43 1.26
CA LEU A 107 -18.00 19.58 1.00
C LEU A 107 -18.58 20.84 1.66
N THR A 108 -18.10 21.22 2.86
CA THR A 108 -18.58 22.45 3.53
C THR A 108 -18.12 23.75 2.86
N LEU A 109 -17.25 23.68 1.86
CA LEU A 109 -16.83 24.87 1.11
C LEU A 109 -17.92 25.34 0.15
N PHE A 110 -18.78 24.44 -0.31
CA PHE A 110 -19.87 24.70 -1.25
C PHE A 110 -21.10 25.19 -0.50
N ASP A 111 -21.10 26.49 -0.19
CA ASP A 111 -22.18 27.22 0.46
C ASP A 111 -22.75 28.24 -0.53
N ASP A 112 -24.06 28.22 -0.72
CA ASP A 112 -24.77 29.11 -1.65
C ASP A 112 -24.67 30.60 -1.27
N ASN A 113 -24.23 30.89 -0.03
CA ASN A 113 -23.92 32.26 0.40
C ASN A 113 -22.54 32.75 -0.05
N LYS A 114 -21.70 31.89 -0.65
CA LYS A 114 -20.36 32.24 -1.14
C LYS A 114 -20.35 32.45 -2.64
N THR A 115 -19.51 33.38 -3.08
CA THR A 115 -19.17 33.52 -4.50
C THR A 115 -18.25 32.38 -4.96
N ALA A 116 -18.29 32.04 -6.25
CA ALA A 116 -17.39 31.06 -6.84
C ALA A 116 -15.90 31.36 -6.57
N ARG A 117 -15.51 32.64 -6.52
CA ARG A 117 -14.14 33.05 -6.18
C ARG A 117 -13.76 32.69 -4.74
N GLN A 118 -14.66 32.87 -3.78
CA GLN A 118 -14.42 32.50 -2.38
C GLN A 118 -14.29 30.98 -2.22
N ILE A 119 -15.15 30.21 -2.90
CA ILE A 119 -15.07 28.75 -2.90
C ILE A 119 -13.72 28.28 -3.46
N ALA A 120 -13.27 28.85 -4.59
CA ALA A 120 -11.98 28.52 -5.19
C ALA A 120 -10.79 28.85 -4.27
N GLN A 121 -10.85 29.97 -3.55
CA GLN A 121 -9.80 30.34 -2.58
C GLN A 121 -9.78 29.39 -1.37
N ASP A 122 -10.94 29.02 -0.85
CA ASP A 122 -11.05 28.07 0.26
C ASP A 122 -10.59 26.66 -0.15
N GLU A 123 -10.91 26.23 -1.38
CA GLU A 123 -10.46 24.97 -1.95
C GLU A 123 -8.93 24.95 -2.11
N GLN A 124 -8.36 26.03 -2.65
CA GLN A 124 -6.90 26.18 -2.76
C GLN A 124 -6.22 26.15 -1.39
N LYS A 125 -6.82 26.77 -0.37
CA LYS A 125 -6.32 26.71 1.00
C LYS A 125 -6.35 25.28 1.54
N LEU A 126 -7.43 24.53 1.32
CA LEU A 126 -7.52 23.13 1.74
C LEU A 126 -6.48 22.26 1.04
N HIS A 127 -6.25 22.47 -0.26
CA HIS A 127 -5.21 21.79 -1.04
C HIS A 127 -3.81 22.07 -0.46
N ASN A 128 -3.50 23.33 -0.15
CA ASN A 128 -2.22 23.71 0.42
C ASN A 128 -2.01 23.17 1.86
N GLU A 129 -3.05 23.17 2.69
CA GLU A 129 -2.99 22.66 4.07
C GLU A 129 -2.87 21.13 4.12
N ARG A 130 -3.53 20.43 3.19
CA ARG A 130 -3.68 18.97 3.21
C ARG A 130 -3.51 18.35 1.82
N PRO A 131 -2.34 18.49 1.18
CA PRO A 131 -2.18 18.14 -0.23
C PRO A 131 -2.42 16.66 -0.50
N LYS A 132 -1.94 15.76 0.36
CA LYS A 132 -2.07 14.31 0.12
C LYS A 132 -3.51 13.84 0.23
N GLU A 133 -4.19 14.27 1.28
CA GLU A 133 -5.60 14.01 1.52
C GLU A 133 -6.46 14.58 0.38
N TYR A 134 -6.15 15.80 -0.04
CA TYR A 134 -6.81 16.48 -1.16
C TYR A 134 -6.69 15.71 -2.47
N TYR A 135 -5.47 15.36 -2.86
CA TYR A 135 -5.23 14.57 -4.06
C TYR A 135 -5.94 13.21 -4.01
N LEU A 136 -5.93 12.55 -2.85
CA LEU A 136 -6.56 11.24 -2.72
C LEU A 136 -8.07 11.30 -2.93
N PHE A 137 -8.79 12.22 -2.28
CA PHE A 137 -10.24 12.29 -2.49
C PHE A 137 -10.60 12.80 -3.89
N LYS A 138 -9.82 13.73 -4.46
CA LYS A 138 -10.03 14.21 -5.84
C LYS A 138 -9.82 13.10 -6.86
N TYR A 139 -8.83 12.23 -6.65
CA TYR A 139 -8.62 11.06 -7.49
C TYR A 139 -9.82 10.10 -7.42
N VAL A 140 -10.37 9.87 -6.22
CA VAL A 140 -11.58 9.04 -6.07
C VAL A 140 -12.80 9.67 -6.75
N ASP A 141 -12.98 10.99 -6.60
CA ASP A 141 -14.06 11.74 -7.23
C ASP A 141 -14.00 11.61 -8.77
N GLN A 142 -12.82 11.83 -9.35
CA GLN A 142 -12.58 11.66 -10.77
C GLN A 142 -12.85 10.22 -11.25
N MET A 143 -12.48 9.20 -10.48
CA MET A 143 -12.78 7.81 -10.84
C MET A 143 -14.28 7.54 -10.91
N LEU A 144 -15.10 8.21 -10.08
CA LEU A 144 -16.54 8.04 -10.08
C LEU A 144 -17.21 8.74 -11.27
N GLU A 145 -16.63 9.81 -11.81
CA GLU A 145 -17.12 10.47 -13.03
C GLU A 145 -16.84 9.66 -14.31
N LEU A 146 -15.91 8.71 -14.25
CA LEU A 146 -15.52 7.84 -15.37
C LEU A 146 -16.31 6.53 -15.43
N LEU A 147 -17.18 6.27 -14.46
CA LEU A 147 -18.05 5.08 -14.37
C LEU A 147 -19.47 5.42 -14.84
#